data_AF-A0A7W4C252-F1
#
_entry.id   AF-A0A7W4C252-F1
#
_cell.length_a   1.000
_cell.length_b   1.000
_cell.length_c   1.000
_cell.angle_alpha   90.00
_cell.angle_beta   90.00
_cell.angle_gamma   90.00
#
_symmetry.space_group_name_H-M   'P 1'
#
loop_
_entity.id
_entity.type
_entity.pdbx_description
1 polymer ?
#
loop_
_entity_poly.entity_id
_entity_poly.type
_entity_poly.pdbx_seq_one_letter_code
_entity_poly.pdbx_strand_id
1 'polypeptide(L)'
;QTELKTSSSLGKWVSPIAGVVIGDEIVARGQNLDEILRQAVRFSASLSTLSLDADRSDDDEQPRKYSEHWSRSISAAMKQVNPQLIQSFGQKVQLGEANVATSFGFMYGDYSANFGLLVPSRLAASLNNVKAKLLDLETFKKSALVIKPREFEIIIGSPSLTDPTLTDASVKKLRDNFTLIEEIAKAENIKLFRAESAEEAAHHINEKVAA
;
A
#
# COMPACT_ATOMS: atom_id res chain seq x y z
N GLN A 1 -20.83 24.00 16.11
CA GLN A 1 -22.27 23.76 15.88
C GLN A 1 -23.10 25.05 15.70
N THR A 2 -22.56 26.24 15.97
CA THR A 2 -23.33 27.50 15.96
C THR A 2 -23.59 28.05 14.55
N GLU A 3 -22.57 28.10 13.67
CA GLU A 3 -22.73 28.71 12.33
C GLU A 3 -23.69 27.98 11.40
N LEU A 4 -23.63 26.64 11.31
CA LEU A 4 -24.55 25.84 10.47
C LEU A 4 -26.02 26.01 10.86
N LYS A 5 -26.30 26.27 12.15
CA LYS A 5 -27.66 26.54 12.65
C LYS A 5 -28.13 27.96 12.33
N THR A 6 -27.22 28.90 12.13
CA THR A 6 -27.52 30.33 11.98
C THR A 6 -27.52 30.79 10.52
N SER A 7 -26.63 30.28 9.68
CA SER A 7 -26.42 30.76 8.31
C SER A 7 -26.66 29.71 7.23
N SER A 8 -26.91 28.45 7.62
CA SER A 8 -27.06 27.29 6.71
C SER A 8 -25.94 27.16 5.66
N SER A 9 -24.80 27.81 5.89
CA SER A 9 -23.68 27.89 4.97
C SER A 9 -22.38 27.96 5.75
N LEU A 10 -21.34 27.33 5.22
CA LEU A 10 -19.99 27.44 5.77
C LEU A 10 -19.16 28.51 5.04
N GLY A 11 -19.70 29.21 4.04
CA GLY A 11 -18.91 30.13 3.20
C GLY A 11 -18.24 31.31 3.93
N LYS A 12 -18.67 31.62 5.16
CA LYS A 12 -18.05 32.63 6.03
C LYS A 12 -17.39 32.04 7.28
N TRP A 13 -17.34 30.72 7.39
CA TRP A 13 -16.77 30.06 8.54
C TRP A 13 -15.24 30.18 8.49
N VAL A 14 -14.67 30.71 9.57
CA VAL A 14 -13.23 30.80 9.76
C VAL A 14 -12.83 29.75 10.79
N SER A 15 -11.91 28.87 10.42
CA SER A 15 -11.44 27.84 11.34
C SER A 15 -10.70 28.47 12.52
N PRO A 16 -10.99 28.07 13.77
CA PRO A 16 -10.22 28.48 14.94
C PRO A 16 -8.85 27.76 15.03
N ILE A 17 -8.59 26.80 14.15
CA ILE A 17 -7.36 26.01 14.08
C ILE A 17 -6.65 26.32 12.76
N ALA A 18 -5.36 26.64 12.83
CA ALA A 18 -4.52 26.88 11.66
C ALA A 18 -4.38 25.62 10.80
N GLY A 19 -4.41 25.78 9.47
CA GLY A 19 -4.26 24.68 8.50
C GLY A 19 -5.56 23.97 8.12
N VAL A 20 -6.71 24.37 8.68
CA VAL A 20 -8.02 23.87 8.26
C VAL A 20 -8.65 24.88 7.30
N VAL A 21 -8.95 24.42 6.08
CA VAL A 21 -9.63 25.21 5.05
C VAL A 21 -10.90 24.49 4.61
N ILE A 22 -11.89 25.27 4.18
CA ILE A 22 -13.11 24.74 3.58
C ILE A 22 -12.78 24.40 2.12
N GLY A 23 -12.94 23.13 1.76
CA GLY A 23 -12.80 22.68 0.37
C GLY A 23 -14.03 23.01 -0.47
N ASP A 24 -13.97 22.63 -1.74
CA ASP A 24 -15.06 22.86 -2.69
C ASP A 24 -16.34 22.12 -2.29
N GLU A 25 -17.50 22.71 -2.61
CA GLU A 25 -18.79 22.05 -2.43
C GLU A 25 -18.97 20.97 -3.50
N ILE A 26 -19.11 19.72 -3.07
CA ILE A 26 -19.26 18.57 -3.96
C ILE A 26 -20.67 18.02 -3.82
N VAL A 27 -21.39 17.91 -4.94
CA VAL A 27 -22.72 17.29 -4.99
C VAL A 27 -22.56 15.78 -4.85
N ALA A 28 -22.95 15.24 -3.69
CA ALA A 28 -22.98 13.81 -3.41
C ALA A 28 -24.40 13.24 -3.61
N ARG A 29 -24.50 11.94 -3.93
CA ARG A 29 -25.79 11.25 -4.11
C ARG A 29 -25.80 9.95 -3.32
N GLY A 30 -26.71 9.82 -2.36
CA GLY A 30 -26.89 8.60 -1.57
C GLY A 30 -28.34 8.43 -1.14
N GLN A 31 -28.73 7.21 -0.79
CA GLN A 31 -30.06 6.88 -0.27
C GLN A 31 -30.18 7.14 1.25
N ASN A 32 -29.04 7.30 1.93
CA ASN A 32 -28.94 7.59 3.36
C ASN A 32 -27.73 8.49 3.65
N LEU A 33 -27.68 9.06 4.86
CA LEU A 33 -26.63 10.00 5.28
C LEU A 33 -25.25 9.34 5.33
N ASP A 34 -25.17 8.05 5.67
CA ASP A 34 -23.92 7.31 5.74
C ASP A 34 -23.27 7.19 4.36
N GLU A 35 -24.04 6.92 3.31
CA GLU A 35 -23.53 6.90 1.92
C GLU A 35 -22.96 8.25 1.49
N ILE A 36 -23.61 9.35 1.89
CA ILE A 36 -23.17 10.71 1.59
C ILE A 36 -21.87 11.04 2.35
N LEU A 37 -21.77 10.67 3.63
CA LEU A 37 -20.57 10.86 4.45
C LEU A 37 -19.39 10.04 3.91
N ARG A 38 -19.63 8.80 3.47
CA ARG A 38 -18.60 7.96 2.83
C ARG A 38 -18.06 8.61 1.55
N GLN A 39 -18.92 9.24 0.74
CA GLN A 39 -18.48 9.97 -0.45
C GLN A 39 -17.64 11.19 -0.07
N ALA A 40 -18.06 11.98 0.92
CA ALA A 40 -17.30 13.14 1.39
C ALA A 40 -15.89 12.76 1.88
N VAL A 41 -15.78 11.69 2.66
CA VAL A 41 -14.51 11.17 3.18
C VAL A 41 -13.57 10.69 2.05
N ARG A 42 -14.10 10.09 0.97
CA ARG A 42 -13.31 9.74 -0.23
C ARG A 42 -12.71 10.96 -0.94
N PHE A 43 -13.43 12.07 -0.97
CA PHE A 43 -12.97 13.29 -1.63
C PHE A 43 -11.96 14.07 -0.76
N SER A 44 -12.07 13.96 0.57
CA SER A 44 -11.27 14.79 1.49
C SER A 44 -9.96 14.16 1.96
N ALA A 45 -9.72 12.87 1.73
CA ALA A 45 -8.54 12.19 2.27
C ALA A 45 -7.88 11.26 1.24
N SER A 46 -6.62 11.56 0.91
CA SER A 46 -5.77 10.77 0.01
C SER A 46 -5.55 9.31 0.44
N LEU A 47 -5.87 8.97 1.69
CA LEU A 47 -5.76 7.62 2.28
C LEU A 47 -7.11 6.99 2.68
N SER A 48 -8.24 7.70 2.56
CA SER A 48 -9.56 7.18 2.97
C SER A 48 -10.11 6.06 2.09
N THR A 49 -9.56 5.90 0.88
CA THR A 49 -9.85 4.77 0.00
C THR A 49 -9.46 3.43 0.61
N LEU A 50 -8.47 3.39 1.51
CA LEU A 50 -8.03 2.15 2.17
C LEU A 50 -8.95 1.71 3.33
N SER A 51 -9.54 2.66 4.06
CA SER A 51 -10.42 2.38 5.21
C SER A 51 -11.87 2.08 4.79
N LEU A 52 -12.38 2.78 3.76
CA LEU A 52 -13.77 2.63 3.29
C LEU A 52 -14.03 1.40 2.41
N ASP A 53 -12.98 0.73 1.93
CA ASP A 53 -13.10 -0.50 1.15
C ASP A 53 -13.24 -1.77 1.99
N ALA A 54 -13.11 -1.64 3.31
CA ALA A 54 -13.36 -2.74 4.25
C ALA A 54 -14.84 -3.14 4.33
N ASP A 55 -15.77 -2.29 3.88
CA ASP A 55 -17.23 -2.51 3.92
C ASP A 55 -17.83 -2.97 2.58
N ARG A 56 -17.03 -3.24 1.55
CA ARG A 56 -17.53 -3.84 0.31
C ARG A 56 -17.85 -5.32 0.55
N SER A 57 -19.05 -5.75 0.15
CA SER A 57 -19.41 -7.16 0.05
C SER A 57 -18.33 -7.93 -0.71
N ASP A 58 -18.04 -9.16 -0.25
CA ASP A 58 -16.89 -9.96 -0.66
C ASP A 58 -16.75 -10.23 -2.18
N ASP A 59 -17.75 -9.90 -2.98
CA ASP A 59 -17.88 -10.36 -4.37
C ASP A 59 -17.18 -9.54 -5.46
N ASP A 60 -16.88 -8.24 -5.30
CA ASP A 60 -16.61 -7.42 -6.50
C ASP A 60 -15.15 -6.98 -6.79
N GLU A 61 -14.19 -7.12 -5.86
CA GLU A 61 -12.81 -6.72 -6.15
C GLU A 61 -11.76 -7.72 -5.68
N GLN A 62 -11.15 -8.43 -6.62
CA GLN A 62 -10.12 -9.43 -6.33
C GLN A 62 -8.91 -8.83 -5.59
N PRO A 63 -8.31 -9.54 -4.60
CA PRO A 63 -7.10 -9.13 -3.87
C PRO A 63 -5.94 -8.67 -4.75
N ARG A 64 -5.87 -9.16 -6.00
CA ARG A 64 -4.89 -8.75 -7.01
C ARG A 64 -4.97 -7.25 -7.34
N LYS A 65 -6.17 -6.66 -7.38
CA LYS A 65 -6.34 -5.23 -7.69
C LYS A 65 -5.71 -4.34 -6.62
N TYR A 66 -5.81 -4.72 -5.35
CA TYR A 66 -5.25 -3.93 -4.25
C TYR A 66 -3.72 -3.95 -4.21
N SER A 67 -3.10 -5.12 -4.41
CA SER A 67 -1.63 -5.20 -4.47
C SER A 67 -1.07 -4.55 -5.74
N GLU A 68 -1.77 -4.65 -6.88
CA GLU A 68 -1.43 -3.90 -8.08
C GLU A 68 -1.57 -2.40 -7.88
N HIS A 69 -2.64 -1.95 -7.23
CA HIS A 69 -2.84 -0.54 -6.89
C HIS A 69 -1.70 -0.05 -6.01
N TRP A 70 -1.33 -0.80 -4.96
CA TRP A 70 -0.21 -0.47 -4.08
C TRP A 70 1.11 -0.31 -4.84
N SER A 71 1.46 -1.27 -5.70
CA SER A 71 2.64 -1.18 -6.57
C SER A 71 2.62 0.06 -7.47
N ARG A 72 1.45 0.37 -8.07
CA ARG A 72 1.28 1.58 -8.88
C ARG A 72 1.39 2.86 -8.06
N SER A 73 0.88 2.89 -6.83
CA SER A 73 1.00 4.02 -5.91
C SER A 73 2.45 4.29 -5.56
N ILE A 74 3.25 3.26 -5.25
CA ILE A 74 4.70 3.43 -5.00
C ILE A 74 5.39 3.96 -6.25
N SER A 75 5.10 3.41 -7.43
CA SER A 75 5.68 3.89 -8.69
C SER A 75 5.30 5.35 -8.97
N ALA A 76 4.06 5.75 -8.68
CA ALA A 76 3.60 7.14 -8.82
C ALA A 76 4.31 8.08 -7.83
N ALA A 77 4.47 7.68 -6.57
CA ALA A 77 5.23 8.43 -5.58
C ALA A 77 6.71 8.57 -5.99
N MET A 78 7.31 7.50 -6.51
CA MET A 78 8.69 7.53 -7.01
C MET A 78 8.88 8.53 -8.15
N LYS A 79 7.84 8.82 -8.96
CA LYS A 79 7.96 9.84 -10.03
C LYS A 79 8.26 11.21 -9.47
N GLN A 80 7.81 11.49 -8.25
CA GLN A 80 8.05 12.75 -7.56
C GLN A 80 9.40 12.74 -6.83
N VAL A 81 9.79 11.58 -6.27
CA VAL A 81 11.05 11.42 -5.52
C VAL A 81 12.26 11.35 -6.45
N ASN A 82 12.25 10.43 -7.41
CA ASN A 82 13.33 10.22 -8.37
C ASN A 82 12.78 9.65 -9.70
N PRO A 83 12.50 10.52 -10.69
CA PRO A 83 11.96 10.10 -11.99
C PRO A 83 12.83 9.11 -12.76
N GLN A 84 14.13 9.05 -12.51
CA GLN A 84 15.06 8.19 -13.26
C GLN A 84 14.85 6.71 -12.95
N LEU A 85 14.36 6.38 -11.74
CA LEU A 85 14.16 5.01 -11.28
C LEU A 85 12.85 4.39 -11.76
N ILE A 86 12.03 5.11 -12.50
CA ILE A 86 10.71 4.62 -12.94
C ILE A 86 10.81 3.43 -13.88
N GLN A 87 11.85 3.39 -14.71
CA GLN A 87 12.07 2.27 -15.62
C GLN A 87 12.38 0.97 -14.87
N SER A 88 12.80 1.04 -13.60
CA SER A 88 13.12 -0.12 -12.77
C SER A 88 11.91 -0.80 -12.13
N PHE A 89 10.71 -0.24 -12.27
CA PHE A 89 9.49 -0.85 -11.74
C PHE A 89 8.92 -1.91 -12.70
N GLY A 90 8.31 -2.95 -12.13
CA GLY A 90 7.58 -3.97 -12.90
C GLY A 90 8.44 -4.82 -13.81
N GLN A 91 9.75 -4.93 -13.52
CA GLN A 91 10.70 -5.68 -14.32
C GLN A 91 10.34 -7.16 -14.36
N LYS A 92 10.48 -7.77 -15.54
CA LYS A 92 10.19 -9.19 -15.76
C LYS A 92 11.48 -9.97 -15.94
N VAL A 93 11.66 -11.02 -15.17
CA VAL A 93 12.85 -11.87 -15.21
C VAL A 93 12.42 -13.31 -15.42
N GLN A 94 13.05 -14.00 -16.36
CA GLN A 94 12.87 -15.43 -16.58
C GLN A 94 13.81 -16.19 -15.63
N LEU A 95 13.25 -16.87 -14.63
CA LEU A 95 14.02 -17.47 -13.53
C LEU A 95 14.48 -18.92 -13.80
N GLY A 96 14.14 -19.48 -14.96
CA GLY A 96 14.49 -20.85 -15.34
C GLY A 96 14.23 -21.17 -16.81
N GLU A 97 14.28 -22.44 -17.16
CA GLU A 97 14.12 -22.92 -18.55
C GLU A 97 12.68 -22.82 -19.06
N ALA A 98 11.71 -22.75 -18.15
CA ALA A 98 10.33 -22.48 -18.52
C ALA A 98 10.22 -21.06 -19.08
N ASN A 99 9.45 -20.88 -20.17
CA ASN A 99 9.15 -19.57 -20.78
C ASN A 99 8.16 -18.71 -19.96
N VAL A 100 8.24 -18.81 -18.63
CA VAL A 100 7.41 -18.03 -17.71
C VAL A 100 8.29 -16.96 -17.07
N ALA A 101 7.97 -15.70 -17.34
CA ALA A 101 8.64 -14.56 -16.75
C ALA A 101 7.95 -14.13 -15.45
N THR A 102 8.71 -14.02 -14.38
CA THR A 102 8.23 -13.52 -13.09
C THR A 102 8.38 -12.01 -13.04
N SER A 103 7.34 -11.31 -12.59
CA SER A 103 7.36 -9.85 -12.46
C SER A 103 7.74 -9.43 -11.04
N PHE A 104 8.78 -8.61 -10.96
CA PHE A 104 9.27 -8.00 -9.73
C PHE A 104 8.77 -6.56 -9.60
N GLY A 105 8.52 -6.13 -8.36
CA GLY A 105 8.01 -4.79 -8.05
C GLY A 105 8.99 -3.70 -8.45
N PHE A 106 10.26 -3.88 -8.07
CA PHE A 106 11.36 -2.98 -8.38
C PHE A 106 12.67 -3.74 -8.52
N MET A 107 13.50 -3.35 -9.48
CA MET A 107 14.84 -3.92 -9.67
C MET A 107 15.79 -2.88 -10.25
N TYR A 108 16.88 -2.58 -9.53
CA TYR A 108 17.92 -1.67 -9.98
C TYR A 108 19.27 -2.06 -9.38
N GLY A 109 20.28 -2.25 -10.23
CA GLY A 109 21.62 -2.65 -9.80
C GLY A 109 21.61 -3.94 -8.97
N ASP A 110 22.17 -3.87 -7.76
CA ASP A 110 22.29 -4.99 -6.83
C ASP A 110 21.08 -5.15 -5.87
N TYR A 111 20.00 -4.38 -6.08
CA TYR A 111 18.81 -4.36 -5.22
C TYR A 111 17.54 -4.74 -5.97
N SER A 112 16.74 -5.63 -5.38
CA SER A 112 15.41 -6.02 -5.87
C SER A 112 14.39 -6.06 -4.75
N ALA A 113 13.22 -5.49 -5.00
CA ALA A 113 12.12 -5.47 -4.06
C ALA A 113 10.81 -5.94 -4.66
N ASN A 114 10.03 -6.66 -3.87
CA ASN A 114 8.62 -6.91 -4.15
C ASN A 114 7.72 -6.17 -3.17
N PHE A 115 6.49 -5.92 -3.62
CA PHE A 115 5.52 -5.17 -2.85
C PHE A 115 4.37 -6.06 -2.43
N GLY A 116 3.96 -5.93 -1.18
CA GLY A 116 2.79 -6.58 -0.60
C GLY A 116 1.92 -5.54 0.11
N LEU A 117 0.63 -5.80 0.19
CA LEU A 117 -0.31 -4.99 0.96
C LEU A 117 -1.09 -5.91 1.88
N LEU A 118 -1.04 -5.66 3.19
CA LEU A 118 -1.88 -6.34 4.16
C LEU A 118 -3.16 -5.54 4.38
N VAL A 119 -4.29 -6.18 4.08
CA VAL A 119 -5.62 -5.56 4.20
C VAL A 119 -6.38 -6.26 5.33
N PRO A 120 -6.75 -5.56 6.43
CA PRO A 120 -7.38 -6.19 7.58
C PRO A 120 -8.66 -6.96 7.27
N SER A 121 -9.51 -6.44 6.37
CA SER A 121 -10.76 -7.09 5.96
C SER A 121 -10.53 -8.42 5.23
N ARG A 122 -9.36 -8.60 4.60
CA ARG A 122 -9.05 -9.77 3.75
C ARG A 122 -7.68 -10.36 4.05
N LEU A 123 -7.36 -10.42 5.33
CA LEU A 123 -6.03 -10.72 5.84
C LEU A 123 -5.43 -12.01 5.25
N ALA A 124 -6.22 -13.09 5.17
CA ALA A 124 -5.77 -14.36 4.63
C ALA A 124 -5.37 -14.28 3.15
N ALA A 125 -6.17 -13.58 2.34
CA ALA A 125 -5.88 -13.42 0.91
C ALA A 125 -4.68 -12.50 0.69
N SER A 126 -4.58 -11.39 1.44
CA SER A 126 -3.40 -10.51 1.39
C SER A 126 -2.13 -11.23 1.84
N LEU A 127 -2.21 -12.05 2.90
CA LEU A 127 -1.08 -12.84 3.40
C LEU A 127 -0.58 -13.81 2.34
N ASN A 128 -1.48 -14.52 1.66
CA ASN A 128 -1.11 -15.44 0.58
C ASN A 128 -0.45 -14.70 -0.58
N ASN A 129 -0.89 -13.47 -0.89
CA ASN A 129 -0.23 -12.65 -1.90
C ASN A 129 1.19 -12.25 -1.48
N VAL A 130 1.40 -11.84 -0.23
CA VAL A 130 2.73 -11.52 0.32
C VAL A 130 3.63 -12.74 0.30
N LYS A 131 3.13 -13.91 0.70
CA LYS A 131 3.88 -15.19 0.66
C LYS A 131 4.29 -15.55 -0.76
N ALA A 132 3.40 -15.40 -1.74
CA ALA A 132 3.74 -15.63 -3.14
C ALA A 132 4.86 -14.67 -3.61
N LYS A 133 4.82 -13.41 -3.18
CA LYS A 133 5.86 -12.42 -3.50
C LYS A 133 7.20 -12.69 -2.84
N LEU A 134 7.20 -13.27 -1.64
CA LEU A 134 8.41 -13.77 -0.98
C LEU A 134 9.00 -14.97 -1.73
N LEU A 135 8.14 -15.92 -2.14
CA LEU A 135 8.56 -17.07 -2.94
C LEU A 135 9.16 -16.64 -4.29
N ASP A 136 8.61 -15.61 -4.93
CA ASP A 136 9.18 -15.02 -6.15
C ASP A 136 10.63 -14.55 -5.91
N LEU A 137 10.90 -13.82 -4.81
CA LEU A 137 12.23 -13.32 -4.45
C LEU A 137 13.19 -14.46 -4.09
N GLU A 138 12.71 -15.43 -3.31
CA GLU A 138 13.45 -16.64 -2.94
C GLU A 138 13.88 -17.41 -4.20
N THR A 139 12.95 -17.61 -5.13
CA THR A 139 13.21 -18.29 -6.40
C THR A 139 14.25 -17.53 -7.22
N PHE A 140 14.17 -16.19 -7.27
CA PHE A 140 15.16 -15.39 -7.97
C PHE A 140 16.54 -15.51 -7.36
N LYS A 141 16.64 -15.44 -6.03
CA LYS A 141 17.88 -15.65 -5.29
C LYS A 141 18.51 -17.02 -5.58
N LYS A 142 17.69 -18.07 -5.58
CA LYS A 142 18.10 -19.48 -5.82
C LYS A 142 18.26 -19.85 -7.30
N SER A 143 17.83 -18.99 -8.24
CA SER A 143 17.90 -19.26 -9.69
C SER A 143 19.33 -19.51 -10.19
N ALA A 144 19.50 -20.06 -11.39
CA ALA A 144 20.82 -20.26 -11.99
C ALA A 144 21.38 -19.01 -12.71
N LEU A 145 20.70 -17.86 -12.61
CA LEU A 145 21.08 -16.65 -13.33
C LEU A 145 22.46 -16.13 -12.91
N VAL A 146 23.26 -15.68 -13.87
CA VAL A 146 24.63 -15.19 -13.61
C VAL A 146 24.61 -13.80 -12.95
N ILE A 147 23.68 -12.95 -13.37
CA ILE A 147 23.50 -11.60 -12.84
C ILE A 147 22.29 -11.63 -11.91
N LYS A 148 22.53 -11.43 -10.61
CA LYS A 148 21.49 -11.39 -9.58
C LYS A 148 21.75 -10.22 -8.63
N PRO A 149 20.68 -9.60 -8.12
CA PRO A 149 20.76 -8.72 -6.97
C PRO A 149 21.40 -9.43 -5.77
N ARG A 150 22.13 -8.68 -4.96
CA ARG A 150 22.66 -9.15 -3.68
C ARG A 150 21.67 -8.91 -2.55
N GLU A 151 20.89 -7.84 -2.67
CA GLU A 151 19.89 -7.44 -1.70
C GLU A 151 18.48 -7.73 -2.22
N PHE A 152 17.71 -8.45 -1.41
CA PHE A 152 16.30 -8.73 -1.66
C PHE A 152 15.48 -8.17 -0.51
N GLU A 153 14.39 -7.50 -0.81
CA GLU A 153 13.50 -6.92 0.19
C GLU A 153 12.02 -7.12 -0.17
N ILE A 154 11.19 -7.34 0.85
CA ILE A 154 9.74 -7.24 0.73
C ILE A 154 9.29 -5.94 1.41
N ILE A 155 8.59 -5.09 0.67
CA ILE A 155 7.99 -3.86 1.21
C ILE A 155 6.50 -4.11 1.40
N ILE A 156 6.04 -4.00 2.64
CA ILE A 156 4.67 -4.32 3.03
C ILE A 156 3.97 -3.03 3.44
N GLY A 157 2.95 -2.66 2.67
CA GLY A 157 1.98 -1.67 3.07
C GLY A 157 1.02 -2.23 4.12
N SER A 158 0.74 -1.47 5.17
CA SER A 158 -0.40 -1.76 6.05
C SER A 158 -0.99 -0.49 6.64
N PRO A 159 -2.28 -0.52 7.03
CA PRO A 159 -2.84 0.55 7.84
C PRO A 159 -2.06 0.69 9.14
N SER A 160 -2.05 1.91 9.68
CA SER A 160 -1.39 2.18 10.95
C SER A 160 -2.02 1.34 12.06
N LEU A 161 -1.20 0.77 12.94
CA LEU A 161 -1.68 -0.04 14.07
C LEU A 161 -2.45 0.80 15.11
N THR A 162 -2.38 2.12 15.00
CA THR A 162 -3.10 3.10 15.83
C THR A 162 -4.38 3.61 15.17
N ASP A 163 -4.76 3.05 14.00
CA ASP A 163 -5.97 3.46 13.30
C ASP A 163 -7.21 3.22 14.18
N PRO A 164 -7.98 4.27 14.54
CA PRO A 164 -9.13 4.17 15.42
C PRO A 164 -10.28 3.36 14.81
N THR A 165 -10.23 3.04 13.51
CA THR A 165 -11.20 2.18 12.83
C THR A 165 -10.93 0.69 13.01
N LEU A 166 -9.78 0.30 13.58
CA LEU A 166 -9.42 -1.10 13.82
C LEU A 166 -9.84 -1.57 15.21
N THR A 167 -10.46 -2.74 15.27
CA THR A 167 -10.71 -3.43 16.55
C THR A 167 -9.40 -4.00 17.12
N ASP A 168 -9.29 -4.12 18.44
CA ASP A 168 -8.13 -4.74 19.12
C ASP A 168 -7.82 -6.15 18.58
N ALA A 169 -8.86 -6.92 18.22
CA ALA A 169 -8.70 -8.23 17.62
C ALA A 169 -8.09 -8.17 16.22
N SER A 170 -8.46 -7.19 15.41
CA SER A 170 -7.87 -6.94 14.08
C SER A 170 -6.41 -6.48 14.18
N VAL A 171 -6.10 -5.60 15.14
CA VAL A 171 -4.73 -5.15 15.42
C VAL A 171 -3.84 -6.32 15.83
N LYS A 172 -4.32 -7.17 16.75
CA LYS A 172 -3.59 -8.37 17.18
C LYS A 172 -3.32 -9.30 16.01
N LYS A 173 -4.34 -9.62 15.20
CA LYS A 173 -4.18 -10.47 14.02
C LYS A 173 -3.18 -9.87 13.02
N LEU A 174 -3.22 -8.56 12.79
CA LEU A 174 -2.29 -7.90 11.87
C LEU A 174 -0.85 -8.03 12.38
N ARG A 175 -0.62 -7.84 13.69
CA ARG A 175 0.68 -8.04 14.34
C ARG A 175 1.18 -9.48 14.20
N ASP A 176 0.34 -10.46 14.51
CA ASP A 176 0.70 -11.88 14.41
C ASP A 176 1.11 -12.26 12.96
N ASN A 177 0.41 -11.69 11.97
CA ASN A 177 0.75 -11.91 10.56
C ASN A 177 2.05 -11.20 10.15
N PHE A 178 2.32 -10.01 10.67
CA PHE A 178 3.61 -9.35 10.46
C PHE A 178 4.77 -10.17 11.01
N THR A 179 4.64 -10.69 12.24
CA THR A 179 5.64 -11.57 12.83
C THR A 179 5.88 -12.81 11.99
N LEU A 180 4.81 -13.46 11.52
CA LEU A 180 4.94 -14.62 10.63
C LEU A 180 5.68 -14.27 9.33
N ILE A 181 5.36 -13.14 8.70
CA ILE A 181 6.02 -12.73 7.45
C ILE A 181 7.49 -12.37 7.70
N GLU A 182 7.80 -11.73 8.82
CA GLU A 182 9.16 -11.42 9.24
C GLU A 182 10.00 -12.69 9.46
N GLU A 183 9.44 -13.70 10.12
CA GLU A 183 10.08 -15.00 10.30
C GLU A 183 10.40 -15.69 8.96
N ILE A 184 9.45 -15.70 8.02
CA ILE A 184 9.64 -16.27 6.68
C ILE A 184 10.72 -15.50 5.91
N ALA A 185 10.64 -14.16 5.91
CA ALA A 185 11.61 -13.32 5.21
C ALA A 185 13.03 -13.50 5.77
N LYS A 186 13.16 -13.57 7.11
CA LYS A 186 14.43 -13.78 7.79
C LYS A 186 15.03 -15.15 7.49
N ALA A 187 14.22 -16.21 7.42
CA ALA A 187 14.68 -17.55 7.07
C ALA A 187 15.37 -17.59 5.70
N GLU A 188 14.85 -16.82 4.74
CA GLU A 188 15.41 -16.73 3.38
C GLU A 188 16.41 -15.58 3.21
N ASN A 189 16.76 -14.86 4.29
CA ASN A 189 17.60 -13.66 4.27
C ASN A 189 17.13 -12.66 3.20
N ILE A 190 15.85 -12.31 3.31
CA ILE A 190 15.14 -11.24 2.59
C ILE A 190 14.82 -10.18 3.65
N LYS A 191 15.15 -8.91 3.38
CA LYS A 191 14.84 -7.80 4.28
C LYS A 191 13.32 -7.53 4.25
N LEU A 192 12.76 -7.09 5.37
CA LEU A 192 11.37 -6.67 5.45
C LEU A 192 11.33 -5.19 5.82
N PHE A 193 10.61 -4.41 5.02
CA PHE A 193 10.30 -3.02 5.34
C PHE A 193 8.78 -2.84 5.41
N ARG A 194 8.31 -2.26 6.51
CA ARG A 194 6.90 -1.89 6.67
C ARG A 194 6.76 -0.42 6.31
N ALA A 195 5.86 -0.12 5.39
CA ALA A 195 5.53 1.24 5.00
C ALA A 195 4.07 1.52 5.37
N GLU A 196 3.81 2.70 5.93
CA GLU A 196 2.46 3.18 6.20
C GLU A 196 1.90 4.00 5.03
N SER A 197 2.77 4.41 4.09
CA SER A 197 2.39 5.17 2.89
C SER A 197 3.23 4.81 1.66
N ALA A 198 2.72 5.09 0.46
CA ALA A 198 3.43 4.82 -0.79
C ALA A 198 4.66 5.73 -0.95
N GLU A 199 4.57 6.94 -0.39
CA GLU A 199 5.61 7.95 -0.31
C GLU A 199 6.78 7.45 0.55
N GLU A 200 6.48 6.91 1.74
CA GLU A 200 7.49 6.31 2.61
C GLU A 200 8.21 5.14 1.93
N ALA A 201 7.45 4.25 1.26
CA ALA A 201 8.03 3.17 0.49
C ALA A 201 8.94 3.68 -0.66
N ALA A 202 8.53 4.73 -1.36
CA ALA A 202 9.33 5.31 -2.44
C ALA A 202 10.61 5.97 -1.93
N HIS A 203 10.55 6.71 -0.82
CA HIS A 203 11.73 7.29 -0.19
C HIS A 203 12.73 6.21 0.25
N HIS A 204 12.24 5.16 0.92
CA HIS A 204 13.08 4.04 1.34
C HIS A 204 13.78 3.36 0.15
N ILE A 205 13.06 3.09 -0.94
CA ILE A 205 13.67 2.52 -2.16
C ILE A 205 14.76 3.45 -2.71
N ASN A 206 14.51 4.76 -2.76
CA ASN A 206 15.49 5.72 -3.26
C ASN A 206 16.75 5.77 -2.38
N GLU A 207 16.60 5.69 -1.06
CA GLU A 207 17.73 5.59 -0.13
C GLU A 207 18.53 4.31 -0.32
N LYS A 208 17.86 3.16 -0.54
CA LYS A 208 18.53 1.88 -0.81
C LYS A 208 19.33 1.87 -2.10
N VAL A 209 18.87 2.60 -3.11
CA VAL A 209 19.55 2.69 -4.41
C VAL A 209 20.69 3.71 -4.38
N ALA A 210 20.60 4.73 -3.52
CA ALA A 210 21.62 5.77 -3.40
C ALA A 210 22.81 5.37 -2.50
N ALA A 211 22.63 4.37 -1.63
CA ALA A 211 23.65 3.83 -0.73
C ALA A 211 24.62 2.86 -1.43
#